data_AF-A0A3C1DMJ2-F1
#
_entry.id   AF-A0A3C1DMJ2-F1
#
_cell.length_a   1.000
_cell.length_b   1.000
_cell.length_c   1.000
_cell.angle_alpha   90.00
_cell.angle_beta   90.00
_cell.angle_gamma   90.00
#
_symmetry.space_group_name_H-M   'P 1'
#
loop_
_entity.id
_entity.type
_entity.pdbx_description
1 polymer ?
#
loop_
_entity_poly.entity_id
_entity_poly.type
_entity_poly.pdbx_seq_one_letter_code
_entity_poly.pdbx_strand_id
1 'polypeptide(L)'
;MDWNKVRDHLDLIPSATAAELRSVSHRFAAWFEPRGGSRVPVDGFLPALVIGSAALLISRETLCRLVEESAVDAFKFGAHASDGKESGWTFFDPFVSADGVYLSEDYAFCERVRGIDGQVWVDLESPTKHVGPVAIEGEISTTLSAASQAARARRERDAD
;
A
#
# COMPACT_ATOMS: atom_id res chain seq x y z
N MET A 1 -0.28 12.41 7.55
CA MET A 1 0.47 13.59 7.03
C MET A 1 1.92 13.46 7.47
N ASP A 2 2.88 13.56 6.57
CA ASP A 2 4.31 13.55 6.90
C ASP A 2 4.91 14.97 6.74
N TRP A 3 5.06 15.67 7.87
CA TRP A 3 5.55 17.05 7.89
C TRP A 3 7.05 17.16 7.58
N ASN A 4 7.83 16.09 7.76
CA ASN A 4 9.23 16.10 7.35
C ASN A 4 9.33 16.12 5.82
N LYS A 5 8.47 15.39 5.10
CA LYS A 5 8.42 15.48 3.63
C LYS A 5 8.08 16.90 3.15
N VAL A 6 7.15 17.57 3.83
CA VAL A 6 6.76 18.95 3.51
C VAL A 6 7.94 19.90 3.72
N ARG A 7 8.59 19.85 4.88
CA ARG A 7 9.80 20.65 5.17
C ARG A 7 10.88 20.39 4.13
N ASP A 8 11.25 19.14 3.94
CA ASP A 8 12.33 18.76 3.01
C ASP A 8 11.98 19.14 1.56
N HIS A 9 10.71 19.20 1.18
CA HIS A 9 10.30 19.68 -0.15
C HIS A 9 10.44 21.20 -0.25
N LEU A 10 10.06 21.94 0.79
CA LEU A 10 10.23 23.40 0.82
C LEU A 10 11.70 23.83 0.83
N ASP A 11 12.59 23.06 1.45
CA ASP A 11 14.03 23.31 1.40
C ASP A 11 14.57 23.19 -0.05
N LEU A 12 13.89 22.44 -0.91
CA LEU A 12 14.27 22.20 -2.31
C LEU A 12 13.57 23.15 -3.27
N ILE A 13 12.27 23.36 -3.04
CA ILE A 13 11.37 24.13 -3.90
C ILE A 13 10.59 25.08 -2.98
N PRO A 14 11.19 26.22 -2.57
CA PRO A 14 10.55 27.17 -1.65
C PRO A 14 9.28 27.80 -2.22
N SER A 15 9.13 27.79 -3.54
CA SER A 15 7.96 28.32 -4.26
C SER A 15 6.80 27.33 -4.37
N ALA A 16 6.88 26.14 -3.77
CA ALA A 16 5.84 25.13 -3.86
C ALA A 16 4.50 25.65 -3.31
N THR A 17 3.44 25.40 -4.07
CA THR A 17 2.07 25.76 -3.74
C THR A 17 1.50 24.84 -2.65
N ALA A 18 0.44 25.28 -1.96
CA ALA A 18 -0.25 24.45 -0.97
C ALA A 18 -0.79 23.13 -1.56
N ALA A 19 -1.14 23.11 -2.86
CA ALA A 19 -1.57 21.89 -3.55
C ALA A 19 -0.41 20.89 -3.72
N GLU A 20 0.76 21.36 -4.13
CA GLU A 20 1.95 20.51 -4.26
C GLU A 20 2.41 19.97 -2.90
N LEU A 21 2.41 20.82 -1.88
CA LEU A 21 2.75 20.41 -0.50
C LEU A 21 1.78 19.36 0.03
N ARG A 22 0.48 19.49 -0.25
CA ARG A 22 -0.51 18.47 0.07
C ARG A 22 -0.15 17.15 -0.61
N SER A 23 0.11 17.16 -1.91
CA SER A 23 0.45 15.96 -2.68
C SER A 23 1.68 15.22 -2.15
N VAL A 24 2.75 15.92 -1.74
CA VAL A 24 3.98 15.26 -1.21
C VAL A 24 3.83 14.77 0.22
N SER A 25 2.91 15.35 0.99
CA SER A 25 2.73 15.05 2.41
C SER A 25 2.09 13.69 2.70
N HIS A 26 1.45 13.08 1.69
CA HIS A 26 0.80 11.79 1.84
C HIS A 26 1.81 10.65 2.01
N ARG A 27 1.45 9.69 2.87
CA ARG A 27 2.07 8.36 2.93
C ARG A 27 0.97 7.36 2.68
N PHE A 28 0.96 6.79 1.48
CA PHE A 28 0.11 5.65 1.20
C PHE A 28 0.64 4.43 1.93
N ALA A 29 -0.27 3.60 2.44
CA ALA A 29 0.04 2.33 3.08
C ALA A 29 0.40 1.30 2.00
N ALA A 30 1.50 1.53 1.28
CA ALA A 30 1.97 0.69 0.19
C ALA A 30 3.49 0.64 0.14
N TRP A 31 4.05 -0.54 -0.11
CA TRP A 31 5.46 -0.72 -0.47
C TRP A 31 5.55 -1.28 -1.88
N PHE A 32 6.06 -0.48 -2.80
CA PHE A 32 6.17 -0.85 -4.21
C PHE A 32 7.41 -1.70 -4.51
N GLU A 33 7.31 -2.52 -5.56
CA GLU A 33 8.41 -3.29 -6.14
C GLU A 33 8.88 -2.66 -7.47
N PRO A 34 10.20 -2.62 -7.76
CA PRO A 34 11.32 -2.91 -6.88
C PRO A 34 11.45 -1.93 -5.70
N ARG A 35 12.14 -2.37 -4.64
CA ARG A 35 12.52 -1.50 -3.52
C ARG A 35 13.58 -0.51 -4.00
N GLY A 36 13.13 0.67 -4.43
CA GLY A 36 13.98 1.69 -5.03
C GLY A 36 14.09 1.56 -6.54
N GLY A 37 14.73 2.54 -7.19
CA GLY A 37 14.81 2.60 -8.65
C GLY A 37 13.55 3.17 -9.32
N SER A 38 13.57 3.16 -10.66
CA SER A 38 12.45 3.61 -11.48
C SER A 38 11.35 2.56 -11.51
N ARG A 39 10.10 2.99 -11.45
CA ARG A 39 8.91 2.13 -11.52
C ARG A 39 8.09 2.55 -12.72
N VAL A 40 7.72 1.58 -13.56
CA VAL A 40 6.92 1.84 -14.75
C VAL A 40 5.56 1.17 -14.53
N PRO A 41 4.46 1.96 -14.52
CA PRO A 41 3.13 1.40 -14.47
C PRO A 41 2.84 0.50 -15.68
N VAL A 42 2.10 -0.57 -15.45
CA VAL A 42 1.53 -1.44 -16.48
C VAL A 42 0.03 -1.24 -16.43
N ASP A 43 -0.55 -0.66 -17.49
CA ASP A 43 -1.99 -0.41 -17.62
C ASP A 43 -2.62 0.29 -16.40
N GLY A 44 -1.93 1.28 -15.84
CA GLY A 44 -2.39 2.03 -14.68
C GLY A 44 -2.08 1.38 -13.32
N PHE A 45 -1.41 0.22 -13.30
CA PHE A 45 -1.06 -0.49 -12.07
C PHE A 45 0.44 -0.51 -11.80
N LEU A 46 0.81 -0.49 -10.51
CA LEU A 46 2.19 -0.72 -10.08
C LEU A 46 2.31 -1.99 -9.23
N PRO A 47 3.34 -2.83 -9.43
CA PRO A 47 3.61 -3.95 -8.56
C PRO A 47 3.91 -3.48 -7.14
N ALA A 48 3.40 -4.23 -6.15
CA ALA A 48 3.63 -3.96 -4.75
C ALA A 48 3.99 -5.21 -3.98
N LEU A 49 4.77 -5.00 -2.93
CA LEU A 49 4.95 -5.98 -1.87
C LEU A 49 3.68 -5.98 -1.01
N VAL A 50 3.31 -4.82 -0.46
CA VAL A 50 2.12 -4.71 0.41
C VAL A 50 1.32 -3.48 0.05
N ILE A 51 0.01 -3.54 0.25
CA ILE A 51 -0.92 -2.42 0.16
C ILE A 51 -2.01 -2.55 1.24
N GLY A 52 -2.47 -1.44 1.80
CA GLY A 52 -3.62 -1.40 2.71
C GLY A 52 -4.95 -1.62 1.97
N SER A 53 -5.97 -2.13 2.67
CA SER A 53 -7.21 -2.65 2.09
C SER A 53 -8.33 -1.64 1.84
N ALA A 54 -8.01 -0.34 1.69
CA ALA A 54 -9.02 0.70 1.53
C ALA A 54 -10.08 0.35 0.45
N ALA A 55 -9.64 -0.22 -0.67
CA ALA A 55 -10.45 -0.95 -1.61
C ALA A 55 -9.59 -2.06 -2.25
N LEU A 56 -10.07 -3.30 -2.25
CA LEU A 56 -9.36 -4.44 -2.85
C LEU A 56 -10.25 -5.15 -3.87
N LEU A 57 -9.65 -5.56 -4.98
CA LEU A 57 -10.20 -6.55 -5.89
C LEU A 57 -9.35 -7.81 -5.81
N ILE A 58 -9.96 -8.92 -5.39
CA ILE A 58 -9.26 -10.19 -5.16
C ILE A 58 -9.89 -11.24 -6.07
N SER A 59 -9.07 -11.95 -6.86
CA SER A 59 -9.59 -13.06 -7.66
C SER A 59 -10.00 -14.21 -6.75
N ARG A 60 -11.14 -14.84 -7.06
CA ARG A 60 -11.59 -16.04 -6.33
C ARG A 60 -10.53 -17.15 -6.36
N GLU A 61 -9.85 -17.28 -7.49
CA GLU A 61 -8.76 -18.24 -7.67
C GLU A 61 -7.64 -18.04 -6.65
N THR A 62 -7.24 -16.80 -6.37
CA THR A 62 -6.21 -16.50 -5.36
C THR A 62 -6.64 -17.02 -3.98
N LEU A 63 -7.89 -16.79 -3.58
CA LEU A 63 -8.41 -17.28 -2.30
C LEU A 63 -8.43 -18.81 -2.24
N CYS A 64 -8.82 -19.48 -3.33
CA CYS A 64 -8.80 -20.95 -3.40
C CYS A 64 -7.36 -21.49 -3.28
N ARG A 65 -6.41 -20.91 -4.03
CA ARG A 65 -5.00 -21.32 -3.99
C ARG A 65 -4.39 -21.13 -2.61
N LEU A 66 -4.69 -20.04 -1.91
CA LEU A 66 -4.24 -19.83 -0.53
C LEU A 66 -4.68 -20.96 0.41
N VAL A 67 -5.89 -21.48 0.21
CA VAL A 67 -6.40 -22.62 0.98
C VAL A 67 -5.71 -23.93 0.56
N GLU A 68 -5.59 -24.18 -0.74
CA GLU A 68 -4.99 -25.40 -1.29
C GLU A 68 -3.51 -25.55 -0.89
N GLU A 69 -2.76 -24.44 -0.88
CA GLU A 69 -1.35 -24.37 -0.50
C GLU A 69 -1.15 -24.27 1.03
N SER A 70 -2.22 -24.36 1.83
CA SER A 70 -2.17 -24.26 3.30
C SER A 70 -1.52 -22.95 3.81
N ALA A 71 -1.70 -21.85 3.07
CA ALA A 71 -1.20 -20.53 3.46
C ALA A 71 -2.12 -19.83 4.49
N VAL A 72 -3.29 -20.41 4.77
CA VAL A 72 -4.31 -19.93 5.72
C VAL A 72 -4.90 -21.11 6.49
N ASP A 73 -5.44 -20.82 7.67
CA ASP A 73 -6.05 -21.81 8.56
C ASP A 73 -7.57 -21.77 8.47
N ALA A 74 -8.19 -22.95 8.56
CA ALA A 74 -9.63 -23.07 8.73
C ALA A 74 -10.00 -22.93 10.21
N PHE A 75 -11.05 -22.17 10.52
CA PHE A 75 -11.66 -22.14 11.84
C PHE A 75 -13.10 -22.64 11.80
N LYS A 76 -13.54 -23.23 12.92
CA LYS A 76 -14.88 -23.86 13.10
C LYS A 76 -15.84 -23.04 13.95
N PHE A 77 -15.41 -21.91 14.50
CA PHE A 77 -16.25 -20.98 15.24
C PHE A 77 -15.43 -19.74 15.55
N GLY A 78 -15.99 -18.56 15.27
CA GLY A 78 -15.43 -17.31 15.72
C GLY A 78 -15.85 -16.99 17.16
N ALA A 79 -14.94 -16.55 18.02
CA ALA A 79 -15.32 -16.01 19.34
C ALA A 79 -16.31 -14.83 19.17
N HIS A 80 -17.04 -14.43 20.22
CA HIS A 80 -18.17 -13.47 20.21
C HIS A 80 -18.02 -12.15 19.39
N ALA A 81 -16.82 -11.79 18.95
CA ALA A 81 -16.54 -10.63 18.09
C ALA A 81 -16.40 -10.97 16.58
N SER A 82 -16.20 -12.22 16.20
CA SER A 82 -16.14 -12.68 14.80
C SER A 82 -17.57 -12.99 14.35
N ASP A 83 -18.30 -11.94 13.96
CA ASP A 83 -19.56 -11.93 13.16
C ASP A 83 -20.64 -13.03 13.38
N GLY A 84 -20.55 -13.85 14.41
CA GLY A 84 -21.40 -15.00 14.68
C GLY A 84 -21.22 -16.19 13.73
N LYS A 85 -20.23 -16.22 12.83
CA LYS A 85 -20.09 -17.32 11.85
C LYS A 85 -19.60 -18.64 12.45
N GLU A 86 -20.20 -19.72 11.96
CA GLU A 86 -19.88 -21.10 12.35
C GLU A 86 -18.60 -21.64 11.69
N SER A 87 -17.99 -21.00 10.69
CA SER A 87 -16.68 -21.40 10.16
C SER A 87 -16.14 -20.38 9.15
N GLY A 88 -14.84 -20.44 8.87
CA GLY A 88 -14.19 -19.57 7.89
C GLY A 88 -12.70 -19.82 7.76
N TRP A 89 -11.99 -18.84 7.20
CA TRP A 89 -10.56 -18.90 6.91
C TRP A 89 -9.84 -17.63 7.38
N THR A 90 -8.59 -17.78 7.80
CA THR A 90 -7.75 -16.72 8.38
C THR A 90 -6.98 -15.89 7.33
N PHE A 91 -7.59 -15.61 6.17
CA PHE A 91 -6.94 -14.89 5.05
C PHE A 91 -6.17 -13.64 5.49
N PHE A 92 -6.79 -12.92 6.41
CA PHE A 92 -6.40 -11.60 6.85
C PHE A 92 -5.74 -11.62 8.24
N ASP A 93 -5.55 -12.77 8.90
CA ASP A 93 -4.99 -12.77 10.25
C ASP A 93 -3.57 -12.16 10.26
N PRO A 94 -3.31 -11.15 11.12
CA PRO A 94 -2.01 -10.53 11.23
C PRO A 94 -1.00 -11.51 11.83
N PHE A 95 0.25 -11.44 11.39
CA PHE A 95 1.33 -12.27 11.92
C PHE A 95 2.67 -11.53 11.90
N VAL A 96 3.66 -12.09 12.59
CA VAL A 96 5.06 -11.64 12.50
C VAL A 96 5.75 -12.48 11.43
N SER A 97 6.22 -11.83 10.37
CA SER A 97 6.97 -12.48 9.28
C SER A 97 8.24 -13.17 9.77
N ALA A 98 8.81 -14.03 8.93
CA ALA A 98 10.08 -14.71 9.22
C ALA A 98 11.24 -13.72 9.51
N ASP A 99 11.19 -12.52 8.93
CA ASP A 99 12.15 -11.45 9.16
C ASP A 99 11.89 -10.64 10.45
N GLY A 100 10.91 -11.05 11.26
CA GLY A 100 10.56 -10.38 12.52
C GLY A 100 9.72 -9.11 12.35
N VAL A 101 9.16 -8.88 11.16
CA VAL A 101 8.29 -7.71 10.90
C VAL A 101 6.85 -8.07 11.22
N TYR A 102 6.21 -7.30 12.12
CA TYR A 102 4.77 -7.40 12.35
C TYR A 102 3.99 -6.88 11.13
N LEU A 103 3.16 -7.73 10.55
CA LEU A 103 2.30 -7.41 9.42
C LEU A 103 0.87 -7.21 9.92
N SER A 104 0.31 -6.04 9.62
CA SER A 104 -1.12 -5.81 9.79
C SER A 104 -1.94 -6.70 8.87
N GLU A 105 -3.23 -6.76 9.11
CA GLU A 105 -4.23 -7.57 8.39
C GLU A 105 -3.99 -7.64 6.87
N ASP A 106 -3.99 -6.48 6.21
CA ASP A 106 -3.84 -6.37 4.76
C ASP A 106 -2.46 -6.80 4.26
N TYR A 107 -1.42 -6.50 5.05
CA TYR A 107 -0.04 -6.78 4.69
C TYR A 107 0.26 -8.27 4.83
N ALA A 108 -0.33 -8.90 5.85
CA ALA A 108 -0.29 -10.33 6.06
C ALA A 108 -0.96 -11.08 4.90
N PHE A 109 -2.13 -10.60 4.45
CA PHE A 109 -2.77 -11.13 3.25
C PHE A 109 -1.88 -10.98 2.00
N CYS A 110 -1.31 -9.79 1.76
CA CYS A 110 -0.39 -9.56 0.64
C CYS A 110 0.82 -10.50 0.69
N GLU A 111 1.40 -10.73 1.87
CA GLU A 111 2.52 -11.64 2.04
C GLU A 111 2.15 -13.08 1.73
N ARG A 112 1.00 -13.57 2.19
CA ARG A 112 0.49 -14.90 1.86
C ARG A 112 0.28 -15.08 0.36
N VAL A 113 -0.31 -14.08 -0.31
CA VAL A 113 -0.51 -14.10 -1.77
C VAL A 113 0.83 -14.23 -2.50
N ARG A 114 1.84 -13.44 -2.13
CA ARG A 114 3.17 -13.56 -2.73
C ARG A 114 3.85 -14.89 -2.41
N GLY A 115 3.59 -15.44 -1.22
CA GLY A 115 4.13 -16.74 -0.79
C GLY A 115 3.69 -17.93 -1.63
N ILE A 116 2.58 -17.79 -2.37
CA ILE A 116 2.08 -18.78 -3.34
C ILE A 116 2.32 -18.31 -4.79
N ASP A 117 3.37 -17.52 -5.03
CA ASP A 117 3.70 -16.91 -6.33
C ASP A 117 2.58 -16.04 -6.93
N GLY A 118 1.67 -15.53 -6.09
CA GLY A 118 0.66 -14.55 -6.46
C GLY A 118 1.24 -13.15 -6.59
N GLN A 119 0.53 -12.28 -7.30
CA GLN A 119 0.94 -10.90 -7.54
C GLN A 119 0.05 -9.92 -6.80
N VAL A 120 0.64 -8.82 -6.32
CA VAL A 120 -0.08 -7.72 -5.68
C VAL A 120 0.17 -6.45 -6.49
N TRP A 121 -0.91 -5.75 -6.82
CA TRP A 121 -0.89 -4.57 -7.69
C TRP A 121 -1.63 -3.41 -7.02
N VAL A 122 -1.12 -2.20 -7.22
CA VAL A 122 -1.72 -0.94 -6.76
C VAL A 122 -2.30 -0.22 -7.96
N ASP A 123 -3.61 0.05 -7.92
CA ASP A 123 -4.29 0.91 -8.88
C ASP A 123 -3.86 2.38 -8.67
N LEU A 124 -3.40 3.03 -9.75
CA LEU A 124 -2.99 4.42 -9.74
C LEU A 124 -4.05 5.38 -10.29
N GLU A 125 -5.11 4.87 -10.89
CA GLU A 125 -6.08 5.63 -11.67
C GLU A 125 -7.40 5.84 -10.91
N SER A 126 -7.74 4.94 -9.97
CA SER A 126 -8.94 5.10 -9.15
C SER A 126 -8.72 6.07 -7.99
N PRO A 127 -9.34 7.27 -8.00
CA PRO A 127 -9.24 8.18 -6.87
C PRO A 127 -10.01 7.62 -5.67
N THR A 128 -9.40 7.68 -4.49
CA THR A 128 -10.03 7.26 -3.23
C THR A 128 -10.27 8.45 -2.32
N LYS A 129 -11.46 8.48 -1.70
CA LYS A 129 -11.82 9.44 -0.65
C LYS A 129 -12.21 8.67 0.60
N HIS A 130 -11.41 8.83 1.65
CA HIS A 130 -11.74 8.30 2.96
C HIS A 130 -12.61 9.32 3.71
N VAL A 131 -13.86 8.95 4.00
CA VAL A 131 -14.80 9.80 4.74
C VAL A 131 -14.81 9.37 6.20
N GLY A 132 -13.98 10.04 7.01
CA GLY A 132 -14.06 10.01 8.46
C GLY A 132 -14.67 11.30 9.01
N PRO A 133 -14.40 11.67 10.28
CA PRO A 133 -14.76 12.98 10.83
C PRO A 133 -14.21 14.15 10.00
N VAL A 134 -13.10 13.93 9.31
CA VAL A 134 -12.53 14.80 8.29
C VAL A 134 -12.29 13.96 7.05
N ALA A 135 -12.73 14.45 5.89
CA ALA A 135 -12.46 13.78 4.62
C ALA A 135 -10.96 13.86 4.29
N ILE A 136 -10.38 12.71 3.95
CA ILE A 136 -9.01 12.62 3.43
C ILE A 136 -9.13 12.17 1.98
N GLU A 137 -8.65 13.03 1.10
CA GLU A 137 -8.59 12.80 -0.34
C GLU A 137 -7.13 12.78 -0.75
N GLY A 138 -6.81 11.92 -1.72
CA GLY A 138 -5.46 11.83 -2.27
C GLY A 138 -5.44 10.95 -3.51
N GLU A 139 -4.62 11.35 -4.46
CA GLU A 139 -4.37 10.60 -5.69
C GLU A 139 -2.93 10.08 -5.65
N ILE A 140 -2.76 8.76 -5.68
CA ILE A 140 -1.45 8.15 -5.48
C ILE A 140 -0.48 8.47 -6.62
N SER A 141 -0.98 8.57 -7.86
CA SER A 141 -0.24 9.00 -9.05
C SER A 141 0.39 10.39 -8.86
N THR A 142 -0.37 11.34 -8.30
CA THR A 142 0.06 12.71 -8.05
C THR A 142 1.16 12.75 -6.98
N THR A 143 1.01 11.98 -5.89
CA THR A 143 2.07 11.85 -4.86
C THR A 143 3.33 11.18 -5.41
N LEU A 144 3.21 10.14 -6.23
CA LEU A 144 4.36 9.46 -6.85
C LEU A 144 5.09 10.37 -7.84
N SER A 145 4.34 11.17 -8.62
CA SER A 145 4.89 12.15 -9.55
C SER A 145 5.67 13.24 -8.82
N ALA A 146 5.08 13.81 -7.77
CA ALA A 146 5.72 14.84 -6.96
C ALA A 146 6.99 14.30 -6.25
N ALA A 147 6.95 13.07 -5.75
CA ALA A 147 8.13 12.41 -5.18
C ALA A 147 9.25 12.21 -6.22
N SER A 148 8.89 11.85 -7.45
CA SER A 148 9.84 11.66 -8.56
C SER A 148 10.51 12.97 -8.98
N GLN A 149 9.74 14.07 -9.04
CA GLN A 149 10.26 15.41 -9.30
C GLN A 149 11.21 15.87 -8.19
N ALA A 150 10.83 15.71 -6.93
CA ALA A 150 11.69 16.05 -5.80
C ALA A 150 13.00 15.23 -5.80
N ALA A 151 12.92 13.93 -6.14
CA ALA A 151 14.10 13.08 -6.26
C ALA A 151 15.02 13.52 -7.42
N ARG A 152 14.46 13.99 -8.52
CA ARG A 152 15.22 14.56 -9.65
C ARG A 152 15.92 15.86 -9.25
N ALA A 153 15.21 16.80 -8.64
CA ALA A 153 15.77 18.07 -8.17
C ALA A 153 16.90 17.86 -7.15
N ARG A 154 16.78 16.85 -6.26
CA ARG A 154 17.87 16.47 -5.34
C ARG A 154 19.12 16.00 -6.09
N ARG A 155 18.96 15.12 -7.09
CA ARG A 155 20.09 14.64 -7.89
C ARG A 155 20.78 15.75 -8.68
N GLU A 156 20.01 16.69 -9.21
CA GLU A 156 20.54 17.85 -9.94
C GLU A 156 21.35 18.75 -9.00
N ARG A 157 20.84 19.08 -7.81
CA ARG A 157 21.58 19.87 -6.82
C ARG A 157 22.84 19.17 -6.29
N ASP A 158 22.78 17.86 -6.04
CA ASP A 158 23.93 17.11 -5.53
C ASP A 158 25.01 16.85 -6.60
N ALA A 159 24.74 17.20 -7.87
CA ALA A 159 25.69 17.14 -8.98
C ALA A 159 26.43 18.46 -9.23
N ASP A 160 26.00 19.56 -8.58
CA ASP A 160 26.64 20.89 -8.58
C ASP A 160 27.56 21.07 -7.35
#